data_AF-A0A2H3I517-F1
#
_entry.id   AF-A0A2H3I517-F1
#
_cell.length_a   1.000
_cell.length_b   1.000
_cell.length_c   1.000
_cell.angle_alpha   90.00
_cell.angle_beta   90.00
_cell.angle_gamma   90.00
#
_symmetry.space_group_name_H-M   'P 1'
#
loop_
_entity.id
_entity.type
_entity.pdbx_description
1 polymer ?
#
loop_
_entity_poly.entity_id
_entity_poly.type
_entity_poly.pdbx_seq_one_letter_code
_entity_poly.pdbx_strand_id
1 'polypeptide(L)'
;MSSAVPPLDQVATYQLSIKAVFERLSQNEKLYAHRLSQAAWHGSRIIMRQTSPEGTGIFDFILELHKACDGQWNQFVRDFGVSIEELEPFLEFAGMFLARLNNFCPTCYPGDIEIATDEIAAVARAMEKHGLEPENIRV
;
A
#
# COMPACT_ATOMS: atom_id res chain seq x y z
N MET A 1 35.19 12.87 -12.69
CA MET A 1 34.46 12.01 -13.64
C MET A 1 33.03 11.93 -13.15
N SER A 2 32.10 12.51 -13.91
CA SER A 2 30.69 12.63 -13.55
C SER A 2 30.07 11.24 -13.39
N SER A 3 29.62 10.90 -12.18
CA SER A 3 28.74 9.77 -11.95
C SER A 3 27.35 10.17 -12.46
N ALA A 4 27.03 9.76 -13.69
CA ALA A 4 25.68 9.84 -14.19
C ALA A 4 24.82 8.95 -13.31
N VAL A 5 24.08 9.57 -12.40
CA VAL A 5 22.96 8.93 -11.71
C VAL A 5 21.98 8.55 -12.82
N PRO A 6 21.64 7.25 -13.00
CA PRO A 6 20.65 6.87 -13.98
C PRO A 6 19.35 7.62 -13.68
N PRO A 7 18.59 8.05 -14.71
CA PRO A 7 17.30 8.70 -14.48
C PRO A 7 16.46 7.81 -13.56
N LEU A 8 15.75 8.44 -12.62
CA LEU A 8 14.78 7.79 -11.73
C LEU A 8 13.76 7.07 -12.62
N ASP A 9 14.02 5.80 -12.95
CA ASP A 9 13.04 4.92 -13.56
C ASP A 9 11.90 4.88 -12.55
N GLN A 10 10.76 5.46 -12.91
CA GLN A 10 9.49 5.29 -12.21
C GLN A 10 9.36 3.82 -11.84
N VAL A 11 9.06 3.52 -10.58
CA VAL A 11 8.89 2.13 -10.12
C VAL A 11 7.79 1.48 -10.95
N ALA A 12 8.20 0.73 -11.97
CA ALA A 12 7.28 0.16 -12.94
C ALA A 12 6.44 -0.91 -12.25
N THR A 13 5.13 -0.73 -12.28
CA THR A 13 4.18 -1.71 -11.72
C THR A 13 3.90 -2.78 -12.78
N TYR A 14 4.17 -4.04 -12.44
CA TYR A 14 3.90 -5.18 -13.32
C TYR A 14 2.79 -6.06 -12.73
N GLN A 15 1.75 -6.31 -13.53
CA GLN A 15 0.69 -7.24 -13.14
C GLN A 15 1.15 -8.69 -13.38
N LEU A 16 1.07 -9.52 -12.34
CA LEU A 16 1.37 -10.94 -12.46
C LEU A 16 0.29 -11.67 -13.29
N SER A 17 0.66 -12.13 -14.49
CA SER A 17 -0.26 -12.85 -15.39
C SER A 17 -0.44 -14.32 -14.98
N ILE A 18 -1.35 -14.59 -14.04
CA ILE A 18 -1.63 -15.96 -13.55
C ILE A 18 -2.90 -16.59 -14.09
N LYS A 19 -3.77 -15.81 -14.75
CA LYS A 19 -5.13 -16.22 -15.13
C LYS A 19 -5.14 -17.54 -15.93
N ALA A 20 -4.33 -17.64 -16.97
CA ALA A 20 -4.26 -18.83 -17.82
C ALA A 20 -3.79 -20.09 -17.06
N VAL A 21 -2.94 -19.94 -16.04
CA VAL A 21 -2.50 -21.07 -15.20
C VAL A 21 -3.61 -21.47 -14.24
N PHE A 22 -4.26 -20.49 -13.61
CA PHE A 22 -5.35 -20.73 -12.66
C PHE A 22 -6.58 -21.37 -13.30
N GLU A 23 -6.91 -21.00 -14.55
CA GLU A 23 -8.04 -21.57 -15.28
C GLU A 23 -7.88 -23.07 -15.55
N ARG A 24 -6.64 -23.54 -15.73
CA ARG A 24 -6.30 -24.96 -15.98
C ARG A 24 -6.41 -25.85 -14.75
N LEU A 25 -6.51 -25.28 -13.55
CA LEU A 25 -6.67 -26.03 -12.32
C LEU A 25 -8.06 -26.67 -12.23
N SER A 26 -8.09 -27.88 -11.69
CA SER A 26 -9.34 -28.53 -11.27
C SER A 26 -10.01 -27.76 -10.14
N GLN A 27 -11.29 -28.05 -9.88
CA GLN A 27 -12.03 -27.38 -8.80
C GLN A 27 -11.39 -27.60 -7.42
N ASN A 28 -10.87 -28.81 -7.17
CA ASN A 28 -10.21 -29.13 -5.90
C ASN A 28 -8.89 -28.37 -5.73
N GLU A 29 -8.09 -28.25 -6.79
CA GLU A 29 -6.84 -27.48 -6.76
C GLU A 29 -7.10 -25.98 -6.59
N LYS A 30 -8.17 -25.44 -7.18
CA LYS A 30 -8.60 -24.05 -6.96
C LYS A 30 -8.97 -23.80 -5.51
N LEU A 31 -9.73 -24.71 -4.89
CA LEU A 31 -10.09 -24.62 -3.47
C LEU A 31 -8.86 -24.72 -2.56
N TYR A 32 -7.94 -25.64 -2.88
CA TYR A 32 -6.67 -25.77 -2.16
C TYR A 32 -5.85 -24.47 -2.25
N ALA A 33 -5.66 -23.94 -3.47
CA ALA A 33 -4.95 -22.68 -3.69
C ALA A 33 -5.62 -21.52 -2.95
N HIS A 34 -6.95 -21.41 -2.97
CA HIS A 34 -7.68 -20.38 -2.25
C HIS A 34 -7.40 -20.42 -0.73
N ARG A 35 -7.49 -21.59 -0.11
CA ARG A 35 -7.22 -21.74 1.33
C ARG A 35 -5.76 -21.46 1.67
N LEU A 36 -4.83 -21.92 0.84
CA LEU A 36 -3.41 -21.66 1.01
C LEU A 36 -3.09 -20.16 0.90
N SER A 37 -3.69 -19.47 -0.07
CA SER A 37 -3.56 -18.01 -0.22
C SER A 37 -4.14 -17.25 0.97
N GLN A 38 -5.31 -17.66 1.49
CA GLN A 38 -5.87 -17.06 2.71
C GLN A 38 -4.90 -17.19 3.89
N ALA A 39 -4.37 -18.41 4.12
CA ALA A 39 -3.41 -18.65 5.19
C ALA A 39 -2.13 -17.80 5.04
N ALA A 40 -1.60 -17.68 3.81
CA ALA A 40 -0.43 -16.86 3.53
C ALA A 40 -0.69 -15.36 3.83
N TRP A 41 -1.83 -14.83 3.40
CA TRP A 41 -2.20 -13.44 3.70
C TRP A 41 -2.46 -13.19 5.19
N HIS A 42 -3.02 -14.15 5.94
CA HIS A 42 -3.10 -14.02 7.39
C HIS A 42 -1.71 -13.94 8.04
N GLY A 43 -0.72 -14.67 7.51
CA GLY A 43 0.67 -14.62 7.95
C GLY A 43 1.37 -13.27 7.71
N SER A 44 0.89 -12.45 6.78
CA SER A 44 1.48 -11.13 6.47
C SER A 44 1.52 -10.19 7.69
N ARG A 45 0.51 -10.25 8.58
CA ARG A 45 0.48 -9.46 9.82
C ARG A 45 1.64 -9.80 10.76
N ILE A 46 2.14 -11.03 10.70
CA ILE A 46 3.31 -11.44 11.50
C ILE A 46 4.56 -10.73 10.96
N ILE A 47 4.74 -10.73 9.64
CA ILE A 47 5.89 -10.08 8.97
C ILE A 47 5.93 -8.57 9.30
N MET A 48 4.79 -7.90 9.22
CA MET A 48 4.69 -6.48 9.57
C MET A 48 5.11 -6.22 11.02
N ARG A 49 4.60 -7.01 11.98
CA ARG A 49 4.98 -6.91 13.40
C ARG A 49 6.45 -7.23 13.68
N GLN A 50 7.08 -8.07 12.85
CA GLN A 50 8.49 -8.41 13.00
C GLN A 50 9.42 -7.29 12.55
N THR A 51 8.94 -6.41 11.66
CA THR A 51 9.76 -5.32 11.12
C THR A 51 9.62 -4.04 11.94
N SER A 52 8.39 -3.67 12.31
CA SER A 52 8.14 -2.47 13.10
C SER A 52 6.84 -2.54 13.92
N PRO A 53 6.78 -1.92 15.10
CA PRO A 53 5.55 -1.90 15.92
C PRO A 53 4.40 -1.13 15.25
N GLU A 54 4.71 -0.11 14.43
CA GLU A 54 3.73 0.70 13.70
C GLU A 54 3.24 0.05 12.38
N GLY A 55 3.94 -0.95 11.85
CA GLY A 55 3.67 -1.51 10.52
C GLY A 55 2.23 -2.01 10.34
N THR A 56 1.66 -2.67 11.34
CA THR A 56 0.24 -3.09 11.25
C THR A 56 -0.74 -1.92 11.23
N GLY A 57 -0.41 -0.81 11.93
CA GLY A 57 -1.26 0.39 11.93
C GLY A 57 -1.24 1.09 10.58
N ILE A 58 -0.06 1.17 9.94
CA ILE A 58 0.08 1.73 8.59
C ILE A 58 -0.71 0.91 7.57
N PHE A 59 -0.64 -0.42 7.65
CA PHE A 59 -1.42 -1.30 6.78
C PHE A 59 -2.93 -1.09 6.93
N ASP A 60 -3.41 -1.05 8.18
CA ASP A 60 -4.83 -0.87 8.48
C ASP A 60 -5.30 0.52 8.00
N PHE A 61 -4.49 1.57 8.18
CA PHE A 61 -4.75 2.91 7.65
C PHE A 61 -4.93 2.94 6.12
N ILE A 62 -3.99 2.33 5.38
CA ILE A 62 -4.05 2.27 3.90
C ILE A 62 -5.32 1.56 3.44
N LEU A 63 -5.69 0.44 4.08
CA LEU A 63 -6.88 -0.32 3.73
C LEU A 63 -8.18 0.43 4.04
N GLU A 64 -8.28 1.08 5.20
CA GLU A 64 -9.48 1.86 5.55
C GLU A 64 -9.66 3.06 4.63
N LEU A 65 -8.56 3.74 4.27
CA LEU A 65 -8.60 4.83 3.31
C LEU A 65 -9.07 4.34 1.93
N HIS A 66 -8.53 3.21 1.45
CA HIS A 66 -8.97 2.62 0.19
C HIS A 66 -10.46 2.22 0.23
N LYS A 67 -10.96 1.69 1.35
CA LYS A 67 -12.38 1.34 1.52
C LYS A 67 -13.27 2.58 1.53
N ALA A 68 -12.83 3.64 2.22
CA ALA A 68 -13.59 4.89 2.30
C ALA A 68 -13.79 5.55 0.93
N CYS A 69 -12.82 5.41 0.02
CA CYS A 69 -12.91 5.93 -1.34
C CYS A 69 -13.36 4.90 -2.39
N ASP A 70 -13.55 3.63 -2.02
CA ASP A 70 -13.79 2.51 -2.96
C ASP A 70 -12.76 2.46 -4.12
N GLY A 71 -11.52 2.88 -3.84
CA GLY A 71 -10.45 3.03 -4.84
C GLY A 71 -10.65 4.21 -5.82
N GLN A 72 -11.65 5.07 -5.63
CA GLN A 72 -11.96 6.22 -6.48
C GLN A 72 -11.24 7.49 -5.99
N TRP A 73 -9.92 7.49 -6.10
CA TRP A 73 -9.04 8.55 -5.59
C TRP A 73 -9.33 9.96 -6.13
N ASN A 74 -9.83 10.06 -7.37
CA ASN A 74 -10.25 11.34 -7.97
C ASN A 74 -11.45 11.98 -7.25
N GLN A 75 -12.34 11.15 -6.68
CA GLN A 75 -13.47 11.65 -5.87
C GLN A 75 -12.97 12.01 -4.47
N PHE A 76 -12.06 11.21 -3.91
CA PHE A 76 -11.43 11.51 -2.62
C PHE A 76 -10.79 12.92 -2.59
N VAL A 77 -10.03 13.30 -3.64
CA VAL A 77 -9.47 14.66 -3.77
C VAL A 77 -10.55 15.75 -3.72
N ARG A 78 -11.69 15.52 -4.38
CA ARG A 78 -12.79 16.49 -4.44
C ARG A 78 -13.55 16.61 -3.11
N ASP A 79 -13.80 15.48 -2.46
CA ASP A 79 -14.67 15.40 -1.29
C ASP A 79 -13.93 15.81 0.00
N PHE A 80 -12.63 15.53 0.08
CA PHE A 80 -11.79 15.78 1.26
C PHE A 80 -10.84 16.97 1.09
N GLY A 81 -10.75 17.54 -0.12
CA GLY A 81 -9.95 18.75 -0.40
C GLY A 81 -8.44 18.52 -0.33
N VAL A 82 -7.98 17.28 -0.54
CA VAL A 82 -6.56 16.91 -0.64
C VAL A 82 -6.07 17.19 -2.05
N SER A 83 -4.89 17.78 -2.21
CA SER A 83 -4.34 18.05 -3.54
C SER A 83 -3.83 16.76 -4.23
N ILE A 84 -3.72 16.77 -5.56
CA ILE A 84 -3.19 15.61 -6.30
C ILE A 84 -1.70 15.42 -5.96
N GLU A 85 -1.01 16.54 -5.75
CA GLU A 85 0.39 16.64 -5.38
C GLU A 85 0.69 16.03 -4.01
N GLU A 86 -0.28 16.02 -3.08
CA GLU A 86 -0.17 15.30 -1.79
C GLU A 86 -0.59 13.83 -1.90
N LEU A 87 -1.50 13.52 -2.83
CA LEU A 87 -2.04 12.16 -2.98
C LEU A 87 -1.08 11.23 -3.71
N GLU A 88 -0.41 11.67 -4.77
CA GLU A 88 0.49 10.82 -5.56
C GLU A 88 1.64 10.23 -4.73
N PRO A 89 2.38 11.01 -3.91
CA PRO A 89 3.41 10.48 -3.03
C PRO A 89 2.87 9.48 -2.01
N PHE A 90 1.66 9.73 -1.49
CA PHE A 90 1.00 8.80 -0.59
C PHE A 90 0.65 7.47 -1.28
N LEU A 91 0.16 7.49 -2.52
CA LEU A 91 -0.13 6.27 -3.27
C LEU A 91 1.13 5.49 -3.62
N GLU A 92 2.22 6.19 -3.93
CA GLU A 92 3.54 5.56 -4.12
C GLU A 92 4.04 4.90 -2.83
N PHE A 93 3.96 5.61 -1.70
CA PHE A 93 4.24 5.05 -0.37
C PHE A 93 3.44 3.77 -0.11
N ALA A 94 2.12 3.85 -0.29
CA ALA A 94 1.20 2.75 -0.03
C ALA A 94 1.51 1.55 -0.92
N GLY A 95 1.78 1.79 -2.21
CA GLY A 95 2.17 0.75 -3.16
C GLY A 95 3.46 0.05 -2.74
N MET A 96 4.50 0.81 -2.37
CA MET A 96 5.78 0.26 -1.91
C MET A 96 5.64 -0.51 -0.59
N PHE A 97 4.90 0.05 0.36
CA PHE A 97 4.63 -0.58 1.65
C PHE A 97 3.90 -1.92 1.47
N LEU A 98 2.84 -1.95 0.67
CA LEU A 98 2.04 -3.16 0.42
C LEU A 98 2.84 -4.24 -0.34
N ALA A 99 3.72 -3.84 -1.27
CA ALA A 99 4.58 -4.77 -2.00
C ALA A 99 5.64 -5.43 -1.09
N ARG A 100 6.11 -4.71 -0.07
CA ARG A 100 7.19 -5.17 0.83
C ARG A 100 6.67 -5.72 2.16
N LEU A 101 5.43 -5.39 2.53
CA LEU A 101 4.85 -5.64 3.85
C LEU A 101 5.68 -5.05 4.99
N ASN A 102 6.34 -3.93 4.75
CA ASN A 102 7.09 -3.18 5.75
C ASN A 102 7.38 -1.74 5.29
N ASN A 103 7.72 -0.89 6.26
CA ASN A 103 8.08 0.52 6.06
C ASN A 103 9.60 0.76 5.96
N PHE A 104 10.41 -0.29 5.76
CA PHE A 104 11.87 -0.17 5.72
C PHE A 104 12.39 -0.16 4.27
N CYS A 105 13.17 0.86 3.90
CA CYS A 105 13.81 0.99 2.58
C CYS A 105 15.34 0.95 2.70
N PRO A 106 16.00 -0.19 2.51
CA PRO A 106 17.46 -0.25 2.53
C PRO A 106 18.14 0.20 1.22
N THR A 107 17.39 0.26 0.10
CA THR A 107 17.92 0.59 -1.24
C THR A 107 17.46 1.95 -1.76
N CYS A 108 17.02 2.85 -0.88
CA CYS A 108 16.81 4.24 -1.25
C CYS A 108 18.18 4.83 -1.62
N TYR A 109 18.46 4.88 -2.93
CA TYR A 109 19.62 5.54 -3.53
C TYR A 109 19.60 7.04 -3.17
N PRO A 110 20.76 7.73 -3.15
CA PRO A 110 20.86 9.12 -2.71
C PRO A 110 19.96 10.01 -3.58
N GLY A 111 19.03 10.72 -2.93
CA GLY A 111 17.90 11.37 -3.59
C GLY A 111 16.54 10.85 -3.09
N ASP A 112 16.47 10.59 -1.79
CA ASP A 112 15.31 10.80 -0.91
C ASP A 112 13.95 10.89 -1.63
N ILE A 113 13.23 9.76 -1.65
CA ILE A 113 11.79 9.86 -1.43
C ILE A 113 11.62 10.02 0.08
N GLU A 114 12.00 11.18 0.61
CA GLU A 114 11.36 11.70 1.80
C GLU A 114 9.91 11.93 1.39
N ILE A 115 9.08 10.89 1.46
CA ILE A 115 7.63 11.08 1.45
C ILE A 115 7.42 11.90 2.71
N ALA A 116 7.19 13.19 2.51
CA ALA A 116 7.20 14.14 3.58
C ALA A 116 6.13 13.65 4.55
N THR A 117 6.52 13.49 5.81
CA THR A 117 5.58 13.12 6.87
C THR A 117 4.35 14.05 6.82
N ASP A 118 4.56 15.25 6.33
CA ASP A 118 3.67 16.33 5.97
C ASP A 118 2.51 15.91 5.03
N GLU A 119 2.80 15.16 3.96
CA GLU A 119 1.84 14.72 2.93
C GLU A 119 0.97 13.58 3.47
N ILE A 120 1.60 12.59 4.11
CA ILE A 120 0.90 11.50 4.82
C ILE A 120 0.03 12.10 5.92
N ALA A 121 0.54 13.10 6.65
CA ALA A 121 -0.20 13.79 7.69
C ALA A 121 -1.34 14.64 7.12
N ALA A 122 -1.24 15.17 5.89
CA ALA A 122 -2.33 15.88 5.23
C ALA A 122 -3.50 14.94 4.95
N VAL A 123 -3.22 13.76 4.39
CA VAL A 123 -4.23 12.71 4.16
C VAL A 123 -4.82 12.21 5.49
N ALA A 124 -3.99 11.99 6.50
CA ALA A 124 -4.45 11.55 7.82
C ALA A 124 -5.36 12.60 8.49
N ARG A 125 -5.00 13.89 8.44
CA ARG A 125 -5.86 14.99 8.94
C ARG A 125 -7.19 15.07 8.20
N ALA A 126 -7.18 14.83 6.89
CA ALA A 126 -8.40 14.80 6.09
C ALA A 126 -9.32 13.64 6.51
N MET A 127 -8.77 12.48 6.86
CA MET A 127 -9.56 11.35 7.36
C MET A 127 -10.14 11.62 8.76
N GLU A 128 -9.34 12.18 9.68
CA GLU A 128 -9.77 12.49 11.05
C GLU A 128 -10.92 13.50 11.06
N LYS A 129 -10.82 14.56 10.25
CA LYS A 129 -11.87 15.59 10.09
C LYS A 129 -13.22 15.01 9.63
N HIS A 130 -13.19 13.88 8.94
CA HIS A 130 -14.38 13.22 8.39
C HIS A 130 -14.78 11.94 9.16
N GLY A 131 -14.14 11.66 10.31
CA GLY A 131 -14.51 10.56 11.21
C GLY A 131 -14.15 9.16 10.72
N LEU A 132 -13.15 9.04 9.84
CA LEU A 132 -12.66 7.75 9.34
C LEU A 132 -11.49 7.29 10.21
N GLU A 133 -11.78 6.49 11.24
CA GLU A 133 -10.73 5.94 12.11
C GLU A 133 -10.35 4.49 11.75
N PRO A 134 -9.04 4.14 11.80
CA PRO A 134 -8.56 2.77 11.60
C PRO A 134 -9.07 1.74 12.62
N GLU A 135 -9.68 2.18 13.72
CA GLU A 135 -10.01 1.33 14.87
C GLU A 135 -11.25 0.43 14.67
N ASN A 136 -12.02 0.61 13.59
CA ASN A 136 -13.35 -0.01 13.43
C ASN A 136 -13.36 -1.51 13.09
N ILE A 137 -12.22 -2.23 13.06
CA ILE A 137 -12.18 -3.66 12.70
C ILE A 137 -11.27 -4.49 13.62
N ARG A 138 -11.27 -4.23 14.93
CA ARG A 138 -10.92 -5.28 15.90
C ARG A 138 -12.12 -6.21 16.09
N VAL A 139 -12.36 -7.08 15.12
CA VAL A 139 -13.18 -8.29 15.28
C VAL A 139 -12.26 -9.50 15.29
#